data_AF-R0GIM9-F1
#
_entry.id   AF-R0GIM9-F1
#
_cell.length_a   1.000
_cell.length_b   1.000
_cell.length_c   1.000
_cell.angle_alpha   90.00
_cell.angle_beta   90.00
_cell.angle_gamma   90.00
#
_symmetry.space_group_name_H-M   'P 1'
#
loop_
_entity.id
_entity.type
_entity.pdbx_description
1 polymer ?
#
loop_
_entity_poly.entity_id
_entity_poly.type
_entity_poly.pdbx_seq_one_letter_code
_entity_poly.pdbx_strand_id
1 'polypeptide(L)' 'VHSHVDIYNFVDNTWGVKFDMPKEMAHSHLGMVTDGRYIYIVIGQYGPQCRGPTSKTFVLDTDTNSWSDFVPLPVP' A
#
# COMPACT_ATOMS: atom_id res chain seq x y z
N VAL A 1 -3.76 11.84 -7.39
CA VAL A 1 -2.58 11.03 -7.76
C VAL A 1 -3.13 9.64 -8.04
N HIS A 2 -2.79 9.02 -9.16
CA HIS A 2 -3.22 7.64 -9.45
C HIS A 2 -2.09 6.72 -9.01
N SER A 3 -2.31 6.01 -7.90
CA SER A 3 -1.34 5.06 -7.35
C SER A 3 -1.84 3.64 -7.56
N HIS A 4 -0.92 2.72 -7.84
CA HIS A 4 -1.20 1.33 -8.15
C HIS A 4 -0.07 0.44 -7.62
N VAL A 5 -0.36 -0.85 -7.55
CA VAL A 5 0.63 -1.90 -7.34
C VAL A 5 0.98 -2.51 -8.69
N ASP A 6 2.27 -2.73 -8.93
CA ASP A 6 2.76 -3.61 -10.00
C ASP A 6 3.50 -4.78 -9.34
N ILE A 7 3.31 -6.00 -9.85
CA ILE A 7 4.00 -7.20 -9.35
C ILE A 7 5.12 -7.58 -10.31
N TYR A 8 6.33 -7.69 -9.79
CA TYR A 8 7.50 -8.13 -10.57
C TYR A 8 7.71 -9.64 -10.48
N ASN A 9 7.83 -10.30 -11.63
CA ASN A 9 8.12 -11.73 -11.72
C ASN A 9 9.61 -11.97 -11.98
N PHE A 10 10.27 -12.66 -11.06
CA PHE A 10 11.70 -12.99 -11.15
C PHE A 10 12.02 -14.12 -12.13
N VAL A 11 11.05 -14.97 -12.48
CA VAL A 11 11.27 -16.12 -13.38
C VAL A 11 11.44 -15.66 -14.82
N ASP A 12 10.60 -14.74 -15.27
CA ASP A 12 10.61 -14.23 -16.65
C ASP A 12 11.11 -12.78 -16.76
N ASN A 13 11.45 -12.14 -15.63
CA ASN A 13 12.02 -10.80 -15.56
C ASN A 13 11.08 -9.72 -16.15
N THR A 14 9.79 -9.82 -15.82
CA THR A 14 8.75 -8.91 -16.31
C THR A 14 7.91 -8.30 -15.19
N TRP A 15 7.31 -7.14 -15.46
CA TRP A 15 6.20 -6.61 -14.66
C TRP A 15 4.90 -7.24 -15.14
N GLY A 16 4.18 -7.88 -14.23
CA GLY A 16 2.96 -8.62 -14.50
C GLY A 16 1.70 -7.88 -14.03
N VAL A 17 1.02 -8.48 -13.05
CA VAL A 17 -0.27 -8.02 -12.53
C VAL A 17 -0.18 -6.58 -12.02
N LYS A 18 -1.18 -5.77 -12.38
CA LYS A 18 -1.34 -4.37 -11.99
C LYS A 18 -2.74 -4.10 -11.48
N PHE A 19 -2.87 -3.44 -10.33
CA PHE A 19 -4.17 -3.07 -9.78
C PHE A 19 -4.07 -1.81 -8.92
N ASP A 20 -5.21 -1.14 -8.76
CA ASP A 20 -5.29 0.13 -8.06
C ASP A 20 -5.04 -0.03 -6.56
N MET A 21 -4.39 0.97 -5.97
CA MET A 21 -4.33 1.13 -4.52
C MET A 21 -5.65 1.72 -4.00
N PRO A 22 -5.97 1.54 -2.70
CA PRO A 22 -7.08 2.22 -2.06
C PRO A 22 -6.97 3.74 -2.26
N LYS A 23 -8.08 4.39 -2.66
CA LYS A 23 -8.11 5.84 -2.95
C LYS A 23 -7.71 6.71 -1.76
N GLU A 24 -7.86 6.19 -0.55
CA GLU A 24 -7.58 6.89 0.70
C GLU A 24 -6.18 6.61 1.25
N MET A 25 -5.40 5.76 0.59
CA MET A 25 -4.02 5.47 0.99
C MET A 25 -3.13 6.68 0.72
N ALA A 26 -2.19 6.94 1.62
CA ALA A 26 -1.17 7.97 1.40
C ALA A 26 -0.28 7.61 0.19
N HIS A 27 0.40 8.61 -0.37
CA HIS A 27 1.19 8.45 -1.59
C HIS A 27 2.71 8.42 -1.34
N SER A 28 3.15 8.77 -0.13
CA SER A 28 4.57 8.86 0.23
C SER A 28 4.78 8.61 1.73
N HIS A 29 6.03 8.37 2.14
CA HIS A 29 6.43 8.17 3.54
C HIS A 29 5.69 7.03 4.26
N LEU A 30 5.29 6.00 3.53
CA LEU A 30 4.59 4.83 4.07
C LEU A 30 5.60 3.81 4.62
N GLY A 31 5.27 3.17 5.74
CA GLY A 31 5.92 1.94 6.18
C GLY A 31 5.26 0.73 5.53
N MET A 32 6.06 -0.29 5.20
CA MET A 32 5.55 -1.55 4.65
C MET A 32 6.22 -2.75 5.33
N VAL A 33 5.43 -3.78 5.65
CA VAL A 33 5.91 -5.04 6.21
C VAL A 33 5.05 -6.20 5.70
N THR A 34 5.59 -7.41 5.65
CA THR A 34 4.84 -8.60 5.28
C THR A 34 5.09 -9.73 6.28
N ASP A 35 4.07 -10.57 6.49
CA ASP A 35 4.15 -11.84 7.22
C ASP A 35 4.30 -13.06 6.29
N GLY A 36 4.44 -12.83 4.98
CA GLY A 36 4.52 -13.84 3.92
C GLY A 36 3.21 -14.08 3.16
N ARG A 37 2.05 -13.68 3.70
CA ARG A 37 0.75 -13.77 3.02
C ARG A 37 0.08 -12.40 2.85
N TYR A 38 0.26 -11.54 3.82
CA TYR A 38 -0.31 -10.20 3.85
C TYR A 38 0.81 -9.17 3.73
N ILE A 39 0.54 -8.08 3.04
CA ILE A 39 1.39 -6.89 3.04
C ILE A 39 0.64 -5.79 3.77
N TYR A 40 1.24 -5.29 4.85
CA TYR A 40 0.69 -4.24 5.70
C TYR A 40 1.32 -2.91 5.31
N ILE A 41 0.47 -1.92 5.05
CA ILE A 41 0.86 -0.56 4.69
C ILE A 41 0.46 0.34 5.86
N VAL A 42 1.41 1.10 6.37
CA VAL A 42 1.25 1.85 7.61
C VAL A 42 1.56 3.33 7.37
N ILE A 43 0.65 4.21 7.80
CA ILE A 43 0.74 5.68 7.79
C ILE A 43 1.02 6.29 6.40
N GLY A 44 1.68 7.45 6.37
CA GLY A 44 2.15 8.14 5.19
C GLY A 44 1.61 9.55 5.08
N GLN A 45 1.91 10.21 3.96
CA GLN A 45 1.51 11.57 3.68
C GLN A 45 0.77 11.68 2.34
N TYR A 46 -0.27 12.52 2.33
CA TYR A 46 -1.05 12.81 1.13
C TYR A 46 -0.38 13.84 0.23
N GLY A 47 -0.72 13.80 -1.06
CA GLY A 47 -0.26 14.74 -2.09
C GLY A 47 1.27 14.88 -2.23
N PRO A 48 1.71 15.83 -3.06
CA PRO A 48 3.12 16.23 -3.13
C PRO A 48 3.50 17.09 -1.91
N GLN A 49 4.79 17.12 -1.57
CA GLN A 49 5.39 18.06 -0.61
C GLN A 49 4.92 17.89 0.85
N CYS A 50 4.89 16.64 1.34
CA CYS A 50 4.69 16.35 2.76
C CYS A 50 3.43 16.99 3.38
N ARG A 51 2.26 16.85 2.72
CA ARG A 51 1.00 17.28 3.35
C ARG A 51 0.71 16.43 4.60
N GLY A 52 -0.34 16.83 5.32
CA GLY A 52 -0.75 16.24 6.59
C GLY A 52 -0.62 14.70 6.61
N PRO A 53 0.00 14.14 7.66
CA PRO A 53 0.12 12.70 7.81
C PRO A 53 -1.25 12.04 8.00
N THR A 54 -1.31 10.74 7.76
CA THR A 54 -2.48 9.91 8.05
C THR A 54 -2.11 8.79 9.01
N SER A 55 -3.01 8.47 9.93
CA SER A 55 -2.89 7.27 10.78
C SER A 55 -3.48 6.02 10.14
N LYS A 56 -4.08 6.13 8.94
CA LYS A 56 -4.72 5.02 8.24
C LYS A 56 -3.69 3.95 7.89
N THR A 57 -4.12 2.70 8.03
CA THR A 57 -3.35 1.51 7.64
C THR A 57 -4.22 0.63 6.77
N PHE A 58 -3.57 -0.18 5.93
CA PHE A 58 -4.23 -1.07 4.99
C PHE A 58 -3.51 -2.41 4.96
N VAL A 59 -4.23 -3.44 4.57
CA VAL A 59 -3.67 -4.77 4.32
C VAL A 59 -4.01 -5.22 2.91
N LEU A 60 -3.01 -5.76 2.22
CA LEU A 60 -3.15 -6.44 0.94
C LEU A 60 -3.05 -7.95 1.17
N ASP A 61 -4.08 -8.69 0.79
CA ASP A 61 -4.03 -10.15 0.69
C ASP A 61 -3.39 -10.54 -0.65
N THR A 62 -2.24 -11.22 -0.61
CA THR A 62 -1.48 -11.54 -1.84
C THR A 62 -2.03 -12.72 -2.63
N ASP A 63 -2.89 -13.54 -2.05
CA ASP A 63 -3.52 -14.67 -2.75
C ASP A 63 -4.67 -14.16 -3.64
N THR A 64 -5.38 -13.14 -3.16
CA THR A 64 -6.57 -12.58 -3.83
C THR A 64 -6.32 -11.24 -4.52
N ASN A 65 -5.15 -10.62 -4.31
CA ASN A 65 -4.84 -9.26 -4.76
C ASN A 65 -5.89 -8.22 -4.32
N SER A 66 -6.43 -8.40 -3.12
CA SER A 66 -7.50 -7.56 -2.60
C SER A 66 -7.04 -6.75 -1.40
N TRP A 67 -7.52 -5.51 -1.36
CA TRP A 67 -7.25 -4.58 -0.27
C TRP A 67 -8.34 -4.63 0.79
N SER A 68 -7.96 -4.41 2.04
CA SER A 68 -8.88 -4.15 3.14
C SER A 68 -8.31 -3.06 4.05
N ASP A 69 -9.22 -2.35 4.73
CA ASP A 69 -8.82 -1.45 5.82
C ASP A 69 -8.18 -2.25 6.95
N PHE A 70 -7.21 -1.65 7.63
CA PHE A 70 -6.58 -2.21 8.81
C PHE A 70 -6.64 -1.24 9.98
N VAL A 71 -6.30 -1.71 11.18
CA VAL A 71 -6.43 -0.91 12.41
C VAL A 71 -5.50 0.31 12.32
N PRO A 72 -6.03 1.55 12.39
CA PRO A 72 -5.21 2.74 12.29
C PRO A 72 -4.29 2.89 13.51
N LEU A 73 -3.18 3.61 13.35
CA LEU A 73 -2.36 3.98 14.49
C LEU A 73 -3.09 5.00 15.40
N PRO A 74 -2.77 5.07 16.70
CA PRO A 74 -3.40 6.00 17.62
C PRO A 74 -3.21 7.48 17.22
N VAL A 75 -2.11 7.80 16.54
CA VAL A 75 -1.78 9.12 16.00
C VAL A 75 -1.16 8.97 14.61
N PRO A 76 -1.31 9.98 13.72
CA PRO A 76 -0.65 10.02 12.41
C PRO A 76 0.87 10.12 12.47
#